data_AF-A0A165QQT7-F1
#
_entry.id   AF-A0A165QQT7-F1
#
_cell.length_a   1.000
_cell.length_b   1.000
_cell.length_c   1.000
_cell.angle_alpha   90.00
_cell.angle_beta   90.00
_cell.angle_gamma   90.00
#
_symmetry.space_group_name_H-M   'P 1'
#
loop_
_entity.id
_entity.type
_entity.pdbx_description
1 polymer ?
#
loop_
_entity_poly.entity_id
_entity_poly.type
_entity_poly.pdbx_seq_one_letter_code
_entity_poly.pdbx_strand_id
1 'polypeptide(L)'
;MAKPSPPDKAGQLTRLYTRLGVKKDTPDAAVVDDIFDDAVQTCLDYTRSSLSTPILIQAKRLAIIMYNEQGTEGEASRSEGGVSQSFELGLPNIIKTALAPYRVAKTRRF
;
A
#
# COMPACT_ATOMS: atom_id res chain seq x y z
N MET A 1 -16.41 14.37 -17.77
CA MET A 1 -15.41 13.76 -16.86
C MET A 1 -14.61 12.76 -17.67
N ALA A 2 -13.29 12.93 -17.80
CA ALA A 2 -12.44 11.97 -18.50
C ALA A 2 -12.64 10.60 -17.86
N LYS A 3 -12.90 9.56 -18.67
CA LYS A 3 -12.87 8.18 -18.17
C LYS A 3 -11.52 7.98 -17.47
N PRO A 4 -11.48 7.55 -16.21
CA PRO A 4 -10.20 7.24 -15.58
C PRO A 4 -9.51 6.18 -16.44
N SER A 5 -8.25 6.42 -16.80
CA SER A 5 -7.44 5.43 -17.53
C SER A 5 -7.55 4.07 -16.82
N PRO A 6 -7.54 2.95 -17.58
CA PRO A 6 -7.61 1.62 -16.98
C PRO A 6 -6.59 1.49 -15.84
N PRO A 7 -6.95 0.81 -14.74
CA PRO A 7 -6.04 0.61 -13.63
C PRO A 7 -4.82 -0.22 -14.09
N ASP A 8 -3.68 0.46 -14.28
CA ASP A 8 -2.45 -0.15 -14.74
C ASP A 8 -1.66 -0.80 -13.59
N LYS A 9 -2.09 -2.00 -13.17
CA LYS A 9 -1.42 -2.77 -12.11
C LYS A 9 0.03 -3.09 -12.49
N ALA A 10 0.25 -3.56 -13.72
CA ALA A 10 1.57 -3.98 -14.22
C ALA A 10 2.59 -2.82 -14.24
N GLY A 11 2.17 -1.63 -14.68
CA GLY A 11 3.04 -0.46 -14.66
C GLY A 11 3.36 0.04 -13.24
N GLN A 12 2.44 -0.09 -12.29
CA GLN A 12 2.74 0.26 -10.89
C GLN A 12 3.71 -0.74 -10.24
N LEU A 13 3.56 -2.03 -10.55
CA LEU A 13 4.42 -3.11 -10.08
C LEU A 13 5.84 -2.96 -10.65
N THR A 14 5.97 -2.62 -11.94
CA THR A 14 7.27 -2.29 -12.56
C THR A 14 7.97 -1.13 -11.84
N ARG A 15 7.20 -0.07 -11.51
CA ARG A 15 7.71 1.08 -10.74
C ARG A 15 8.04 0.73 -9.29
N LEU A 16 7.37 -0.27 -8.70
CA LEU A 16 7.65 -0.75 -7.36
C LEU A 16 9.01 -1.46 -7.32
N TYR A 17 9.25 -2.39 -8.24
CA TYR A 17 10.55 -3.05 -8.40
C TYR A 17 11.69 -2.05 -8.55
N THR A 18 11.53 -1.03 -9.40
CA THR A 18 12.54 0.02 -9.57
C THR A 18 12.84 0.78 -8.27
N ARG A 19 11.82 1.01 -7.44
CA ARG A 19 11.98 1.73 -6.16
C ARG A 19 12.64 0.87 -5.08
N LEU A 20 12.36 -0.43 -5.07
CA LEU A 20 12.92 -1.38 -4.12
C LEU A 20 14.28 -1.92 -4.56
N GLY A 21 14.72 -1.61 -5.79
CA GLY A 21 15.97 -2.14 -6.35
C GLY A 21 15.90 -3.64 -6.69
N VAL A 22 14.69 -4.20 -6.79
CA VAL A 22 14.45 -5.62 -7.06
C VAL A 22 14.43 -5.86 -8.57
N LYS A 23 15.13 -6.90 -9.02
CA LYS A 23 15.11 -7.33 -10.43
C LYS A 23 13.92 -8.24 -10.67
N LYS A 24 13.32 -8.13 -11.85
CA LYS A 24 12.25 -9.04 -12.28
C LYS A 24 12.80 -10.48 -12.38
N ASP A 25 11.94 -11.47 -12.12
CA ASP A 25 12.22 -12.91 -12.19
C ASP A 25 13.21 -13.43 -11.12
N THR A 26 13.36 -12.71 -10.01
CA THR A 26 14.06 -13.19 -8.80
C THR A 26 13.06 -13.71 -7.76
N PRO A 27 13.48 -14.55 -6.79
CA PRO A 27 12.63 -14.90 -5.65
C PRO A 27 12.14 -13.67 -4.89
N ASP A 28 12.95 -12.62 -4.77
CA ASP A 28 12.56 -11.36 -4.14
C ASP A 28 11.42 -10.65 -4.90
N ALA A 29 11.38 -10.79 -6.24
CA ALA A 29 10.29 -10.24 -7.04
C ALA A 29 8.95 -10.91 -6.71
N ALA A 30 8.94 -12.22 -6.45
CA ALA A 30 7.74 -12.94 -6.05
C ALA A 30 7.23 -12.46 -4.68
N VAL A 31 8.13 -12.18 -3.74
CA VAL A 31 7.77 -11.60 -2.43
C VAL A 31 7.20 -10.19 -2.60
N VAL A 32 7.81 -9.36 -3.44
CA VAL A 32 7.30 -8.01 -3.72
C VAL A 32 5.92 -8.03 -4.39
N ASP A 33 5.67 -9.01 -5.26
CA ASP A 33 4.38 -9.19 -5.91
C ASP A 33 3.28 -9.55 -4.90
N ASP A 34 3.59 -10.49 -4.00
CA ASP A 34 2.68 -10.92 -2.94
C ASP A 34 2.34 -9.75 -1.99
N ILE A 35 3.36 -9.02 -1.53
CA ILE A 35 3.19 -7.82 -0.70
C ILE A 35 2.38 -6.75 -1.41
N PHE A 36 2.59 -6.56 -2.72
CA PHE A 36 1.83 -5.59 -3.48
C PHE A 36 0.35 -5.99 -3.59
N ASP A 37 0.06 -7.28 -3.75
CA ASP A 37 -1.31 -7.79 -3.81
C ASP A 37 -2.04 -7.65 -2.48
N ASP A 38 -1.37 -7.95 -1.36
CA ASP A 38 -1.88 -7.68 -0.01
C ASP A 38 -2.13 -6.20 0.24
N ALA A 39 -1.19 -5.34 -0.18
CA ALA A 39 -1.35 -3.89 -0.06
C ALA A 39 -2.53 -3.36 -0.88
N VAL A 40 -2.76 -3.91 -2.08
CA VAL A 40 -3.92 -3.59 -2.92
C VAL A 40 -5.20 -4.03 -2.22
N GLN A 41 -5.26 -5.27 -1.73
CA GLN A 41 -6.43 -5.80 -1.05
C GLN A 41 -6.77 -4.96 0.20
N THR A 42 -5.76 -4.62 1.02
CA THR A 42 -5.93 -3.78 2.21
C THR A 42 -6.53 -2.41 1.85
N CYS A 43 -6.07 -1.80 0.75
CA CYS A 43 -6.61 -0.52 0.29
C CYS A 43 -8.05 -0.64 -0.23
N LEU A 44 -8.39 -1.76 -0.89
CA LEU A 44 -9.75 -2.06 -1.35
C LEU A 44 -10.69 -2.32 -0.17
N ASP A 45 -10.25 -3.05 0.85
CA ASP A 45 -11.02 -3.34 2.06
C ASP A 45 -11.35 -2.06 2.83
N TYR A 46 -10.39 -1.13 2.90
CA TYR A 46 -10.58 0.17 3.53
C TYR A 46 -11.59 1.05 2.77
N THR A 47 -11.48 1.11 1.44
CA THR A 47 -12.32 1.97 0.59
C THR A 47 -13.70 1.35 0.31
N ARG A 48 -13.80 0.02 0.31
CA ARG A 48 -14.96 -0.77 -0.13
C ARG A 48 -15.41 -0.41 -1.55
N SER A 49 -14.43 -0.12 -2.42
CA SER A 49 -14.65 0.37 -3.79
C SER A 49 -14.02 -0.58 -4.81
N SER A 50 -14.26 -0.33 -6.10
CA SER A 50 -13.54 -0.97 -7.19
C SER A 50 -12.12 -0.42 -7.36
N LEU A 51 -11.27 -1.22 -8.02
CA LEU A 51 -9.89 -0.86 -8.31
C LEU A 51 -9.80 0.38 -9.20
N SER A 52 -9.06 1.38 -8.75
CA SER A 52 -8.80 2.61 -9.49
C SER A 52 -7.33 2.99 -9.43
N THR A 53 -6.86 3.76 -10.41
CA THR A 53 -5.46 4.21 -10.49
C THR A 53 -4.98 4.95 -9.24
N PRO A 54 -5.77 5.84 -8.61
CA PRO A 54 -5.38 6.46 -7.34
C PRO A 54 -5.19 5.46 -6.20
N ILE A 55 -6.06 4.45 -6.10
CA ILE A 55 -5.95 3.38 -5.09
C ILE A 55 -4.67 2.57 -5.32
N LEU A 56 -4.35 2.19 -6.57
CA LEU A 56 -3.10 1.49 -6.89
C LEU A 56 -1.84 2.30 -6.54
N ILE A 57 -1.88 3.63 -6.71
CA ILE A 57 -0.76 4.50 -6.31
C ILE A 57 -0.55 4.47 -4.80
N GLN A 58 -1.64 4.45 -4.02
CA GLN A 58 -1.57 4.34 -2.57
C GLN A 58 -1.16 2.94 -2.12
N ALA A 59 -1.67 1.88 -2.74
CA ALA A 59 -1.27 0.50 -2.50
C ALA A 59 0.23 0.29 -2.73
N LYS A 60 0.80 0.88 -3.79
CA LYS A 60 2.25 0.85 -4.02
C LYS A 60 3.04 1.50 -2.88
N ARG A 61 2.54 2.62 -2.34
CA ARG A 61 3.19 3.28 -1.19
C ARG A 61 3.10 2.42 0.06
N LEU A 62 1.96 1.79 0.28
CA LEU A 62 1.76 0.84 1.36
C LEU A 62 2.70 -0.37 1.23
N ALA A 63 2.83 -0.93 0.02
CA ALA A 63 3.74 -2.05 -0.26
C ALA A 63 5.20 -1.72 0.06
N ILE A 64 5.65 -0.49 -0.19
CA ILE A 64 7.01 -0.05 0.20
C ILE A 64 7.18 -0.07 1.72
N ILE A 65 6.16 0.38 2.47
CA ILE A 65 6.19 0.39 3.93
C ILE A 65 6.20 -1.05 4.45
N MET A 66 5.26 -1.88 4.00
CA MET A 66 5.18 -3.30 4.36
C MET A 66 6.49 -4.04 4.04
N TYR A 67 7.09 -3.76 2.88
CA TYR A 67 8.36 -4.36 2.51
C TYR A 67 9.48 -3.99 3.48
N ASN A 68 9.55 -2.72 3.90
CA ASN A 68 10.56 -2.21 4.82
C ASN A 68 10.35 -2.67 6.27
N GLU A 69 9.11 -3.01 6.64
CA GLU A 69 8.74 -3.50 7.98
C GLU A 69 8.88 -5.03 8.11
N GLN A 70 9.24 -5.74 7.03
CA GLN A 70 9.57 -7.16 7.10
C GLN A 70 10.73 -7.36 8.09
N GLY A 71 10.50 -8.20 9.11
CA GLY A 71 11.45 -8.45 10.19
C GLY A 71 11.29 -7.57 11.43
N THR A 72 10.37 -6.60 11.44
CA THR A 72 9.92 -5.87 12.65
C THR A 72 8.49 -6.24 13.04
N GLU A 73 8.02 -7.39 12.58
CA GLU A 73 6.66 -7.88 12.80
C GLU A 73 6.39 -8.10 14.30
N GLY A 74 5.46 -7.32 14.86
CA GLY A 74 5.08 -7.41 16.28
C GLY A 74 5.76 -6.37 17.18
N GLU A 75 6.64 -5.54 16.64
CA GLU A 75 7.19 -4.40 17.37
C GLU A 75 6.31 -3.16 17.16
N ALA A 76 5.68 -2.67 18.23
CA ALA A 76 5.00 -1.36 18.18
C ALA A 76 6.01 -0.20 18.24
N SER A 77 7.17 -0.45 18.85
CA SER A 77 8.26 0.51 18.96
C SER A 77 9.58 -0.20 19.22
N ARG A 78 10.66 0.29 18.60
CA ARG A 78 12.03 -0.15 18.87
C ARG A 78 12.86 1.04 19.33
N SER A 79 13.60 0.88 20.42
CA SER A 79 14.54 1.88 20.91
C SER A 79 15.90 1.24 21.09
N GLU A 80 16.85 1.58 20.22
CA GLU A 80 18.21 1.06 20.25
C GLU A 80 19.20 2.20 20.05
N GLY A 81 20.24 2.27 20.89
CA GLY A 81 21.34 3.23 20.73
C GLY A 81 20.92 4.70 20.76
N GLY A 82 19.81 5.04 21.42
CA GLY A 82 19.28 6.41 21.48
C GLY A 82 18.38 6.81 20.30
N VAL A 83 18.17 5.92 19.33
CA VAL A 83 17.20 6.10 18.25
C VAL A 83 15.90 5.39 18.64
N SER A 84 14.79 6.13 18.59
CA SER A 84 13.45 5.57 18.84
C SER A 84 12.65 5.59 17.55
N GLN A 85 12.17 4.43 17.12
CA GLN A 85 11.27 4.26 15.99
C GLN A 85 9.93 3.75 16.50
N SER A 86 8.84 4.40 16.04
CA SER A 86 7.47 3.99 16.32
C SER A 86 6.84 3.47 15.04
N PHE A 87 6.21 2.30 15.11
CA PHE A 87 5.56 1.67 13.98
C PHE A 87 4.05 1.90 14.11
N GLU A 88 3.42 2.39 13.04
CA GLU A 88 1.97 2.62 13.04
C GLU A 88 1.27 1.29 12.81
N LEU A 89 0.48 0.82 13.79
CA LEU A 89 -0.27 -0.44 13.64
C LEU A 89 -1.40 -0.26 12.62
N GLY A 90 -1.30 -0.97 11.50
CA GLY A 90 -2.28 -0.98 10.41
C GLY A 90 -2.01 0.08 9.35
N LEU A 91 -3.07 0.56 8.67
CA LEU A 91 -2.89 1.42 7.50
C LEU A 91 -2.38 2.83 7.91
N PRO A 92 -1.23 3.31 7.37
CA PRO A 92 -0.63 4.57 7.78
C PRO A 92 -1.55 5.78 7.55
N ASN A 93 -1.52 6.77 8.44
CA ASN A 93 -2.49 7.89 8.41
C ASN A 93 -2.43 8.71 7.10
N ILE A 94 -1.23 8.88 6.53
CA ILE A 94 -1.05 9.56 5.24
C ILE A 94 -1.78 8.84 4.09
N ILE A 95 -1.79 7.51 4.12
CA ILE A 95 -2.47 6.68 3.13
C ILE A 95 -3.98 6.68 3.41
N LYS A 96 -4.41 6.60 4.68
CA LYS A 96 -5.83 6.71 5.08
C LYS A 96 -6.46 8.01 4.57
N THR A 97 -5.75 9.13 4.73
CA THR A 97 -6.21 10.46 4.30
C THR A 97 -6.33 10.55 2.78
N ALA A 98 -5.35 9.99 2.06
CA ALA A 98 -5.39 9.95 0.59
C ALA A 98 -6.49 9.03 0.04
N LEU A 99 -6.84 7.96 0.75
CA LEU A 99 -7.88 7.00 0.37
C LEU A 99 -9.30 7.45 0.77
N ALA A 100 -9.43 8.33 1.77
CA ALA A 100 -10.72 8.76 2.31
C ALA A 100 -11.75 9.23 1.24
N PRO A 101 -11.38 9.99 0.19
CA PRO A 101 -12.32 10.41 -0.86
C PRO A 101 -12.88 9.26 -1.70
N TYR A 102 -12.19 8.13 -1.77
CA TYR A 102 -12.59 6.96 -2.55
C TYR A 102 -13.44 5.98 -1.72
N ARG A 103 -13.68 6.29 -0.45
CA ARG A 103 -14.48 5.44 0.43
C ARG A 103 -15.96 5.57 0.06
N VAL A 104 -16.65 4.44 -0.05
CA VAL A 104 -18.11 4.46 -0.24
C VAL A 104 -18.76 4.96 1.05
N ALA A 105 -19.21 6.21 1.04
CA ALA A 105 -19.95 6.79 2.15
C ALA A 105 -21.33 6.12 2.25
N LYS A 106 -21.70 5.65 3.45
CA LYS A 106 -23.10 5.31 3.72
C LYS A 106 -23.88 6.60 3.81
N THR A 107 -24.62 6.95 2.75
CA THR A 107 -25.62 8.02 2.84
C THR A 107 -26.69 7.56 3.83
N ARG A 108 -26.79 8.21 4.98
CA ARG A 108 -27.91 7.99 5.89
C ARG A 108 -29.14 8.55 5.19
N ARG A 109 -29.99 7.67 4.65
CA ARG A 109 -31.31 8.07 4.17
C ARG A 109 -32.09 8.52 5.42
N PHE A 110 -32.49 9.79 5.44
CA PHE A 110 -33.43 10.32 6.42
C PHE A 110 -34.86 9.99 5.98
#